data_AF-A0A528K1Y2-F1
#
_entry.id   AF-A0A528K1Y2-F1
#
_cell.length_a   1.000
_cell.length_b   1.000
_cell.length_c   1.000
_cell.angle_alpha   90.00
_cell.angle_beta   90.00
_cell.angle_gamma   90.00
#
_symmetry.space_group_name_H-M   'P 1'
#
loop_
_entity.id
_entity.type
_entity.pdbx_description
1 polymer ?
#
loop_
_entity_poly.entity_id
_entity_poly.type
_entity_poly.pdbx_seq_one_letter_code
_entity_poly.pdbx_strand_id
1 'polypeptide(L)' 'MNETVDDKPSGYTVIDGAFRDESRSRSVPYRLYAPAALSGACPLILVSHGIGGSREAMPYLGRRLAQSGYV' A
#
# COMPACT_ATOMS: atom_id res chain seq x y z
N MET A 1 -6.51 -27.19 -2.57
CA MET A 1 -5.85 -26.81 -1.31
C MET A 1 -6.63 -25.64 -0.74
N ASN A 2 -7.37 -25.84 0.35
CA ASN A 2 -8.10 -24.75 1.01
C ASN A 2 -7.09 -23.97 1.87
N GLU A 3 -6.79 -22.74 1.47
CA GLU A 3 -6.04 -21.80 2.30
C GLU A 3 -6.89 -21.50 3.55
N THR A 4 -6.41 -21.94 4.71
CA THR A 4 -6.95 -21.54 6.00
C THR A 4 -6.82 -20.03 6.11
N VAL A 5 -7.95 -19.32 6.13
CA VAL A 5 -7.98 -17.89 6.45
C VAL A 5 -7.60 -17.76 7.93
N ASP A 6 -6.34 -17.46 8.18
CA ASP A 6 -5.81 -17.15 9.52
C ASP A 6 -6.51 -15.86 9.99
N ASP A 7 -7.36 -15.96 11.01
CA ASP A 7 -8.15 -14.86 11.60
C ASP A 7 -7.28 -13.87 12.41
N LYS A 8 -5.96 -13.84 12.16
CA LYS A 8 -5.09 -12.84 12.77
C LYS A 8 -5.31 -11.49 12.11
N PRO A 9 -5.39 -10.40 12.90
CA PRO A 9 -5.32 -9.06 12.33
C PRO A 9 -4.02 -8.96 11.52
N SER A 10 -4.15 -8.55 10.26
CA SER A 10 -3.07 -8.53 9.26
C SER A 10 -1.84 -7.72 9.69
N GLY A 11 -1.95 -6.89 10.73
CA GLY A 11 -0.91 -5.99 11.22
C GLY A 11 -0.77 -4.72 10.38
N TYR A 12 -1.56 -4.58 9.32
CA TYR A 12 -1.57 -3.43 8.42
C TYR A 12 -2.98 -3.12 7.90
N THR A 13 -3.18 -1.91 7.42
CA THR A 13 -4.36 -1.46 6.68
C THR A 13 -4.00 -1.16 5.24
N VAL A 14 -5.00 -1.25 4.35
CA VAL A 14 -4.84 -0.93 2.92
C VAL A 14 -5.85 0.13 2.55
N ILE A 15 -5.38 1.22 1.94
CA ILE A 15 -6.22 2.34 1.51
C ILE A 15 -5.97 2.61 0.03
N ASP A 16 -7.04 2.78 -0.71
CA ASP A 16 -7.03 3.10 -2.12
C ASP A 16 -7.39 4.58 -2.31
N GLY A 17 -6.67 5.27 -3.18
CA GLY A 17 -6.91 6.68 -3.46
C GLY A 17 -6.31 7.13 -4.79
N ALA A 18 -6.35 8.43 -5.04
CA ALA A 18 -5.72 9.02 -6.21
C ALA A 18 -5.20 10.43 -5.92
N PHE A 19 -4.01 10.73 -6.42
CA PHE A 19 -3.49 12.09 -6.49
C PHE A 19 -3.99 12.77 -7.75
N ARG A 20 -4.50 13.99 -7.61
CA ARG A 20 -4.91 14.81 -8.75
C ARG A 20 -3.81 15.81 -9.09
N ASP A 21 -3.25 15.67 -10.29
CA ASP A 21 -2.23 16.56 -10.85
C ASP A 21 -2.91 17.46 -11.87
N GLU A 22 -3.43 18.60 -11.41
CA GLU A 22 -4.18 19.57 -12.24
C GLU A 22 -3.32 20.11 -13.38
N SER A 23 -2.01 20.31 -13.15
CA SER A 23 -1.08 20.86 -14.14
C SER A 23 -0.97 20.00 -15.41
N ARG A 24 -1.15 18.69 -15.24
CA ARG A 24 -1.15 17.70 -16.33
C ARG A 24 -2.53 17.12 -16.59
N SER A 25 -3.57 17.66 -15.93
CA SER A 25 -4.96 17.20 -16.02
C SER A 25 -5.10 15.67 -15.88
N ARG A 26 -4.37 15.07 -14.92
CA ARG A 26 -4.36 13.61 -14.74
C ARG A 26 -4.64 13.20 -13.30
N SER A 27 -5.25 12.02 -13.16
CA SER A 27 -5.43 11.32 -11.89
C SER A 27 -4.43 10.18 -11.79
N VAL A 28 -3.67 10.12 -10.70
CA VAL A 28 -2.66 9.08 -10.45
C VAL A 28 -3.15 8.21 -9.29
N PRO A 29 -3.67 7.00 -9.56
CA PRO A 29 -4.18 6.14 -8.51
C PRO A 29 -3.04 5.55 -7.68
N TYR A 30 -3.26 5.41 -6.39
CA TYR A 30 -2.30 4.79 -5.46
C TYR A 30 -3.01 3.77 -4.57
N ARG A 31 -2.21 2.87 -3.99
CA ARG A 31 -2.60 1.99 -2.89
C ARG A 31 -1.58 2.15 -1.77
N LEU A 32 -2.06 2.49 -0.59
CA LEU A 32 -1.27 2.68 0.63
C LEU A 32 -1.33 1.42 1.47
N TYR A 33 -0.19 0.94 1.93
CA TYR A 33 -0.09 -0.08 2.97
C TYR A 33 0.47 0.60 4.22
N ALA A 34 -0.28 0.61 5.31
CA ALA A 34 0.12 1.29 6.54
C ALA A 34 0.04 0.36 7.75
N PRO A 35 0.91 0.50 8.77
CA PRO A 35 0.79 -0.26 10.01
C PRO A 35 -0.60 -0.09 10.63
N ALA A 36 -1.17 -1.17 11.18
CA ALA A 36 -2.51 -1.10 11.79
C ALA A 36 -2.56 -0.15 13.00
N ALA A 37 -1.43 0.01 13.70
CA ALA A 37 -1.24 0.98 14.76
C ALA A 37 -0.14 1.97 14.36
N LEU A 38 -0.53 3.08 13.74
CA LEU A 38 0.35 4.21 13.46
C LEU A 38 0.47 5.09 14.71
N SER A 39 1.69 5.29 15.21
CA SER A 39 1.97 6.25 16.28
C SER A 39 3.04 7.23 15.81
N GLY A 40 2.63 8.47 15.55
CA GLY A 40 3.53 9.55 15.11
C GLY A 40 4.00 9.42 13.65
N ALA A 41 5.09 10.12 13.35
CA ALA A 41 5.70 10.11 12.02
C ALA A 41 6.35 8.74 11.72
N CYS A 42 6.18 8.27 10.48
CA CYS A 42 6.75 7.01 10.00
C CYS A 42 7.54 7.25 8.70
N PRO A 43 8.55 6.42 8.42
CA PRO A 43 9.25 6.46 7.14
C PRO A 43 8.32 6.05 5.99
N LEU A 44 8.36 6.82 4.89
CA LEU A 44 7.56 6.60 3.69
C LEU A 44 8.42 5.99 2.57
N ILE A 45 7.90 4.95 1.92
CA ILE A 45 8.50 4.31 0.74
C ILE A 45 7.51 4.39 -0.43
N LEU A 46 7.90 5.09 -1.49
CA LEU A 46 7.13 5.17 -2.73
C LEU A 46 7.64 4.15 -3.76
N VAL A 47 6.75 3.28 -4.22
CA VAL A 47 7.06 2.27 -5.23
C VAL A 47 6.21 2.51 -6.47
N SER A 48 6.86 2.57 -7.63
CA SER A 48 6.19 2.61 -8.92
C SER A 48 6.27 1.24 -9.58
N HIS A 49 5.17 0.78 -10.16
CA HIS A 49 5.18 -0.38 -11.04
C HIS A 49 5.85 -0.03 -12.39
N GLY A 50 6.24 -1.06 -13.15
CA GLY A 50 6.74 -0.92 -14.52
C GLY A 50 5.62 -0.66 -15.54
N ILE A 51 5.99 -0.53 -16.82
CA ILE A 51 5.03 -0.30 -17.92
C ILE A 51 3.94 -1.38 -17.95
N GLY A 52 2.68 -0.98 -18.12
CA GLY A 52 1.52 -1.87 -18.13
C GLY A 52 1.12 -2.44 -16.76
N GLY A 53 1.77 -2.03 -15.68
CA GLY A 53 1.44 -2.46 -14.33
C GLY A 53 0.24 -1.75 -13.71
N SER A 54 -0.01 -2.05 -12.43
CA SER A 54 -1.09 -1.46 -11.65
C SER A 54 -0.66 -1.19 -10.20
N ARG A 55 -1.43 -0.36 -9.48
CA ARG A 55 -1.22 -0.10 -8.04
C ARG A 55 -1.44 -1.32 -7.14
N GLU A 56 -2.13 -2.34 -7.66
CA GLU A 56 -2.27 -3.65 -7.00
C GLU A 56 -1.05 -4.56 -7.21
N ALA A 57 -0.03 -4.12 -7.98
CA ALA A 57 1.20 -4.86 -8.15
C ALA A 57 2.01 -4.94 -6.84
N MET A 58 2.82 -5.98 -6.71
CA MET A 58 3.76 -6.17 -5.60
C MET A 58 3.13 -6.09 -4.19
N PRO A 59 1.97 -6.73 -3.93
CA PRO A 59 1.34 -6.65 -2.61
C PRO A 59 2.23 -7.23 -1.51
N TYR A 60 3.12 -8.17 -1.85
CA TYR A 60 4.10 -8.74 -0.91
C TYR A 60 5.01 -7.68 -0.29
N LEU A 61 5.39 -6.64 -1.06
CA LEU A 61 6.26 -5.58 -0.60
C LEU A 61 5.51 -4.66 0.38
N GLY A 62 4.33 -4.17 -0.02
CA GLY A 62 3.51 -3.31 0.82
C GLY A 62 3.12 -3.97 2.14
N ARG A 63 2.70 -5.24 2.11
CA ARG A 63 2.37 -6.03 3.32
C ARG A 63 3.56 -6.12 4.27
N ARG A 64 4.74 -6.51 3.76
CA ARG A 64 5.92 -6.73 4.60
C ARG A 64 6.47 -5.43 5.19
N LEU A 65 6.46 -4.35 4.41
CA LEU A 65 6.88 -3.02 4.85
C LEU A 65 5.96 -2.47 5.94
N ALA A 66 4.63 -2.54 5.74
CA ALA A 66 3.66 -2.09 6.74
C ALA A 66 3.72 -2.87 8.04
N GLN A 67 3.89 -4.20 7.97
CA GLN A 67 4.14 -5.02 9.16
C GLN A 67 5.45 -4.69 9.87
N SER A 68 6.38 -4.01 9.20
CA SER A 68 7.68 -3.59 9.76
C SER A 68 7.69 -2.12 10.20
N GLY A 69 6.55 -1.42 10.16
CA GLY A 69 6.44 -0.03 10.62
C GLY A 69 6.69 1.04 9.55
N TYR A 70 6.74 0.67 8.27
CA TYR A 70 6.86 1.60 7.16
C TYR A 70 5.49 1.91 6.55
N VAL A 71 5.38 3.06 5.90
CA VAL A 71 4.24 3.44 5.07
C VAL A 71 4.65 3.53 3.61
#